data_AF-A0A843I802-F1
#
_entry.id   AF-A0A843I802-F1
#
_cell.length_a   1.000
_cell.length_b   1.000
_cell.length_c   1.000
_cell.angle_alpha   90.00
_cell.angle_beta   90.00
_cell.angle_gamma   90.00
#
_symmetry.space_group_name_H-M   'P 1'
#
loop_
_entity.id
_entity.type
_entity.pdbx_description
1 polymer ?
#
loop_
_entity_poly.entity_id
_entity_poly.type
_entity_poly.pdbx_seq_one_letter_code
_entity_poly.pdbx_strand_id
1 'polypeptide(L)'
;MVEDFLNASFNELVRRWGAVKRDTYYEVAALRAPWVLAVPFRASLKAGARYELRGISISLGGRGEAYVVLTNGEVGYGFIYAEGRRRMFRCIRRPYAAPYSVKLPPHIKIRPLQLSLSDSGLVDCVDGYLEAEALAVLPSSYSAYRRMKVEFASPALFEVG
;
A
#
# COMPACT_ATOMS: atom_id res chain seq x y z
N MET A 1 -2.63 13.24 -11.82
CA MET A 1 -1.99 11.93 -11.52
C MET A 1 -2.96 10.75 -11.62
N VAL A 2 -4.00 10.64 -10.77
CA VAL A 2 -4.98 9.53 -10.90
C VAL A 2 -5.82 9.67 -12.15
N GLU A 3 -6.33 10.87 -12.46
CA GLU A 3 -7.11 11.10 -13.69
C GLU A 3 -6.28 10.80 -14.95
N ASP A 4 -5.01 11.22 -14.97
CA ASP A 4 -4.07 10.91 -16.07
C ASP A 4 -3.91 9.40 -16.27
N PHE A 5 -3.88 8.63 -15.18
CA PHE A 5 -3.79 7.17 -15.24
C PHE A 5 -5.08 6.53 -15.77
N LEU A 6 -6.24 7.01 -15.31
CA LEU A 6 -7.54 6.48 -15.73
C LEU A 6 -7.86 6.82 -17.20
N ASN A 7 -7.29 7.89 -17.73
CA ASN A 7 -7.44 8.30 -19.13
C ASN A 7 -6.21 7.97 -20.00
N ALA A 8 -5.23 7.25 -19.44
CA ALA A 8 -3.98 6.96 -20.13
C ALA A 8 -4.22 6.11 -21.38
N SER A 9 -3.57 6.48 -22.48
CA SER A 9 -3.47 5.60 -23.64
C SER A 9 -2.67 4.34 -23.31
N PHE A 10 -2.81 3.30 -24.13
CA PHE A 10 -2.07 2.04 -23.94
C PHE A 10 -0.55 2.24 -23.88
N ASN A 11 -0.01 3.13 -24.72
CA ASN A 11 1.42 3.43 -24.72
C ASN A 11 1.85 4.15 -23.44
N GLU A 12 1.02 5.03 -22.90
CA GLU A 12 1.33 5.71 -21.64
C GLU A 12 1.27 4.75 -20.46
N LEU A 13 0.31 3.83 -20.42
CA LEU A 13 0.22 2.76 -19.41
C LEU A 13 1.53 1.97 -19.32
N VAL A 14 2.09 1.56 -20.45
CA VAL A 14 3.38 0.84 -20.50
C VAL A 14 4.54 1.74 -20.07
N ARG A 15 4.67 2.94 -20.66
CA ARG A 15 5.86 3.78 -20.47
C ARG A 15 5.94 4.45 -19.10
N ARG A 16 4.82 4.94 -18.58
CA ARG A 16 4.78 5.71 -17.32
C ARG A 16 4.48 4.84 -16.11
N TRP A 17 3.61 3.84 -16.27
CA TRP A 17 3.16 3.01 -15.16
C TRP A 17 3.68 1.57 -15.22
N GLY A 18 4.49 1.23 -16.23
CA GLY A 18 5.08 -0.11 -16.36
C GLY A 18 4.04 -1.20 -16.58
N ALA A 19 2.94 -0.87 -17.25
CA ALA A 19 1.91 -1.86 -17.51
C ALA A 19 2.43 -2.99 -18.40
N VAL A 20 2.03 -4.21 -18.11
CA VAL A 20 2.27 -5.40 -18.93
C VAL A 20 1.01 -5.71 -19.71
N LYS A 21 1.11 -5.78 -21.04
CA LYS A 21 -0.02 -6.16 -21.88
C LYS A 21 -0.41 -7.63 -21.62
N ARG A 22 -1.68 -7.86 -21.35
CA ARG A 22 -2.35 -9.17 -21.34
C ARG A 22 -3.34 -9.22 -22.50
N ASP A 23 -4.04 -10.34 -22.67
CA ASP A 23 -4.92 -10.58 -23.82
C ASP A 23 -5.92 -9.44 -24.05
N THR A 24 -6.66 -9.08 -23.01
CA THR A 24 -7.76 -8.09 -23.08
C THR A 24 -7.54 -6.84 -22.25
N TYR A 25 -6.43 -6.76 -21.52
CA TYR A 25 -6.19 -5.66 -20.58
C TYR A 25 -4.69 -5.39 -20.39
N TYR A 26 -4.38 -4.25 -19.78
CA TYR A 26 -3.05 -3.86 -19.34
C TYR A 26 -2.97 -3.99 -17.82
N GLU A 27 -2.03 -4.80 -17.35
CA GLU A 27 -1.82 -5.11 -15.94
C GLU A 27 -0.76 -4.20 -15.34
N VAL A 28 -1.09 -3.48 -14.27
CA VAL A 28 -0.18 -2.60 -13.54
C VAL A 28 0.02 -3.15 -12.14
N ALA A 29 1.27 -3.26 -11.69
CA ALA A 29 1.54 -3.64 -10.31
C ALA A 29 1.01 -2.56 -9.35
N ALA A 30 0.37 -2.94 -8.25
CA ALA A 30 -0.21 -1.96 -7.31
C ALA A 30 0.81 -0.91 -6.81
N LEU A 31 2.07 -1.29 -6.59
CA LEU A 31 3.15 -0.36 -6.22
C LEU A 31 3.40 0.76 -7.24
N ARG A 32 3.03 0.55 -8.51
CA ARG A 32 3.14 1.56 -9.57
C ARG A 32 1.85 2.36 -9.77
N ALA A 33 0.78 2.05 -9.04
CA ALA A 33 -0.47 2.75 -9.19
C ALA A 33 -0.39 4.17 -8.57
N PRO A 34 -1.07 5.17 -9.14
CA PRO A 34 -0.90 6.59 -8.78
C PRO A 34 -1.41 6.96 -7.38
N TRP A 35 -2.15 6.07 -6.72
CA TRP A 35 -2.63 6.25 -5.35
C TRP A 35 -1.69 5.65 -4.29
N VAL A 36 -0.63 4.94 -4.71
CA VAL A 36 0.35 4.35 -3.81
C VAL A 36 1.52 5.31 -3.68
N LEU A 37 1.84 5.66 -2.43
CA LEU A 37 3.02 6.46 -2.09
C LEU A 37 4.06 5.51 -1.53
N ALA A 38 5.18 5.31 -2.22
CA ALA A 38 6.18 4.33 -1.81
C ALA A 38 7.60 4.84 -1.98
N VAL A 39 8.50 4.32 -1.15
CA VAL A 39 9.95 4.54 -1.22
C VAL A 39 10.68 3.20 -1.19
N PRO A 40 11.85 3.07 -1.86
CA PRO A 40 12.69 1.90 -1.71
C PRO A 40 13.07 1.71 -0.24
N PHE A 41 12.90 0.50 0.27
CA PHE A 41 13.20 0.18 1.66
C PHE A 41 13.52 -1.31 1.78
N ARG A 42 14.73 -1.63 2.24
CA ARG A 42 15.19 -3.02 2.37
C ARG A 42 15.14 -3.47 3.81
N ALA A 43 14.38 -4.52 4.08
CA ALA A 43 14.33 -5.15 5.40
C ALA A 43 13.82 -6.58 5.31
N SER A 44 14.25 -7.42 6.25
CA SER A 44 13.79 -8.81 6.38
C SER A 44 12.79 -8.90 7.54
N LEU A 45 11.62 -9.48 7.27
CA LEU A 45 10.61 -9.77 8.30
C LEU A 45 10.52 -11.28 8.50
N LYS A 46 10.45 -11.70 9.77
CA LYS A 46 10.30 -13.10 10.16
C LYS A 46 8.87 -13.38 10.62
N ALA A 47 8.38 -14.57 10.32
CA ALA A 47 7.08 -15.03 10.79
C ALA A 47 7.01 -15.00 12.33
N GLY A 48 5.91 -14.46 12.87
CA GLY A 48 5.66 -14.34 14.30
C GLY A 48 6.40 -13.20 15.01
N ALA A 49 7.36 -12.53 14.36
CA ALA A 49 8.04 -11.38 14.91
C ALA A 49 7.17 -10.12 14.82
N ARG A 50 7.50 -9.13 15.66
CA ARG A 50 6.82 -7.85 15.73
C ARG A 50 7.80 -6.74 15.46
N TYR A 51 7.36 -5.72 14.72
CA TYR A 51 8.21 -4.62 14.32
C TYR A 51 7.58 -3.26 14.59
N GLU A 52 8.39 -2.31 15.03
CA GLU A 52 8.08 -0.89 15.09
C GLU A 52 8.70 -0.20 13.87
N LEU A 53 7.87 0.54 13.13
CA LEU A 53 8.30 1.30 11.96
C LEU A 53 8.28 2.79 12.31
N ARG A 54 9.45 3.43 12.21
CA ARG A 54 9.66 4.85 12.50
C ARG A 54 10.01 5.62 11.24
N GLY A 55 10.00 6.95 11.33
CA GLY A 55 10.38 7.84 10.23
C GLY A 55 9.29 7.99 9.15
N ILE A 56 8.02 7.84 9.53
CA ILE A 56 6.88 8.04 8.63
C ILE A 56 5.88 8.96 9.33
N SER A 57 5.49 10.03 8.66
CA SER A 57 4.41 10.91 9.08
C SER A 57 3.26 10.81 8.09
N ILE A 58 2.04 10.62 8.61
CA ILE A 58 0.82 10.52 7.80
C ILE A 58 -0.20 11.47 8.40
N SER A 59 -0.85 12.25 7.54
CA SER A 59 -2.02 13.05 7.90
C SER A 59 -3.12 12.80 6.89
N LEU A 60 -4.34 12.51 7.37
CA LEU A 60 -5.48 12.18 6.49
C LEU A 60 -6.45 13.33 6.26
N GLY A 61 -6.29 14.44 6.99
CA GLY A 61 -7.17 15.61 6.86
C GLY A 61 -8.64 15.28 7.18
N GLY A 62 -8.88 14.40 8.15
CA GLY A 62 -10.21 13.97 8.59
C GLY A 62 -10.36 12.46 8.73
N ARG A 63 -11.61 11.99 8.91
CA ARG A 63 -11.90 10.56 9.07
C ARG A 63 -11.48 9.77 7.80
N GLY A 64 -10.57 8.83 7.97
CA GLY A 64 -10.06 7.97 6.91
C GLY A 64 -9.13 6.89 7.46
N GLU A 65 -8.68 6.01 6.57
CA GLU A 65 -7.68 4.99 6.89
C GLU A 65 -6.64 4.91 5.78
N ALA A 66 -5.40 4.66 6.15
CA ALA A 66 -4.32 4.28 5.26
C ALA A 66 -3.62 3.02 5.80
N TYR A 67 -3.02 2.24 4.90
CA TYR A 67 -2.26 1.05 5.24
C TYR A 67 -0.79 1.36 5.03
N VAL A 68 0.01 1.22 6.09
CA VAL A 68 1.47 1.39 6.04
C VAL A 68 2.07 0.00 5.96
N VAL A 69 2.72 -0.32 4.84
CA VAL A 69 3.10 -1.69 4.52
C VAL A 69 4.55 -1.79 4.04
N LEU A 70 5.25 -2.81 4.52
CA LEU A 70 6.53 -3.29 4.01
C LEU A 70 6.22 -4.41 3.01
N THR A 71 6.75 -4.33 1.80
CA THR A 71 6.33 -5.21 0.70
C THR A 71 7.43 -5.49 -0.31
N ASN A 72 7.35 -6.66 -0.96
CA ASN A 72 8.13 -7.03 -2.13
C ASN A 72 7.37 -6.81 -3.46
N GLY A 73 6.21 -6.14 -3.42
CA GLY A 73 5.38 -5.90 -4.60
C GLY A 73 4.30 -6.95 -4.88
N GLU A 74 4.25 -8.04 -4.10
CA GLU A 74 3.19 -9.06 -4.19
C GLU A 74 2.51 -9.30 -2.84
N VAL A 75 3.29 -9.39 -1.77
CA VAL A 75 2.81 -9.53 -0.39
C VAL A 75 3.26 -8.32 0.42
N GLY A 76 2.44 -7.88 1.37
CA GLY A 76 2.77 -6.78 2.27
C GLY A 76 2.35 -7.04 3.71
N TYR A 77 3.26 -6.79 4.64
CA TYR A 77 2.99 -6.78 6.07
C TYR A 77 2.97 -5.35 6.59
N GLY A 78 2.00 -5.02 7.43
CA GLY A 78 1.85 -3.65 7.85
C GLY A 78 0.87 -3.42 8.97
N PHE A 79 0.46 -2.17 9.09
CA PHE A 79 -0.59 -1.75 10.01
C PHE A 79 -1.53 -0.73 9.39
N ILE A 80 -2.68 -0.56 10.03
CA ILE A 80 -3.68 0.40 9.60
C ILE A 80 -3.54 1.69 10.40
N TYR A 81 -3.09 2.74 9.74
CA TYR A 81 -3.13 4.10 10.25
C TYR A 81 -4.55 4.66 10.13
N ALA A 82 -5.15 5.08 11.25
CA ALA A 82 -6.41 5.82 11.23
C ALA A 82 -6.53 6.81 12.38
N GLU A 83 -6.97 8.02 12.06
CA GLU A 83 -7.25 9.07 13.03
C GLU A 83 -8.61 8.80 13.72
N GLY A 84 -8.58 8.61 15.05
CA GLY A 84 -9.80 8.60 15.88
C GLY A 84 -10.70 7.37 15.76
N ARG A 85 -10.18 6.22 15.33
CA ARG A 85 -10.93 4.94 15.28
C ARG A 85 -10.15 3.81 15.94
N ARG A 86 -10.74 3.20 16.97
CA ARG A 86 -10.31 1.89 17.49
C ARG A 86 -11.05 0.79 16.72
N ARG A 87 -10.32 -0.24 16.29
CA ARG A 87 -10.89 -1.44 15.64
C ARG A 87 -10.92 -2.59 16.65
N MET A 88 -11.75 -3.59 16.37
CA MET A 88 -11.92 -4.77 17.22
C MET A 88 -11.21 -6.01 16.67
N PHE A 89 -10.36 -5.85 15.64
CA PHE A 89 -9.69 -6.98 14.96
C PHE A 89 -8.19 -6.82 15.07
N ARG A 90 -7.50 -7.82 15.62
CA ARG A 90 -6.04 -7.79 15.75
C ARG A 90 -5.31 -7.82 14.40
N CYS A 91 -5.73 -8.75 13.52
CA CYS A 91 -5.12 -8.97 12.22
C CYS A 91 -6.17 -9.06 11.11
N ILE A 92 -5.93 -8.40 9.98
CA ILE A 92 -6.80 -8.43 8.80
C ILE A 92 -5.97 -8.83 7.58
N ARG A 93 -6.42 -9.86 6.86
CA ARG A 93 -5.88 -10.21 5.54
C ARG A 93 -6.80 -9.71 4.45
N ARG A 94 -6.23 -9.03 3.44
CA ARG A 94 -7.02 -8.57 2.29
C ARG A 94 -6.16 -8.29 1.06
N PRO A 95 -6.70 -8.52 -0.15
CA PRO A 95 -6.09 -7.96 -1.35
C PRO A 95 -6.31 -6.44 -1.40
N TYR A 96 -5.32 -5.73 -1.94
CA TYR A 96 -5.41 -4.31 -2.25
C TYR A 96 -5.01 -4.07 -3.71
N ALA A 97 -5.96 -3.57 -4.49
CA ALA A 97 -5.75 -3.16 -5.87
C ALA A 97 -5.91 -1.65 -6.01
N ALA A 98 -7.04 -1.12 -5.55
CA ALA A 98 -7.35 0.29 -5.60
C ALA A 98 -8.08 0.76 -4.33
N PRO A 99 -8.05 2.07 -4.03
CA PRO A 99 -8.85 2.65 -2.97
C PRO A 99 -10.33 2.46 -3.27
N TYR A 100 -11.16 2.33 -2.24
CA TYR A 100 -12.60 2.32 -2.39
C TYR A 100 -13.08 3.54 -3.18
N SER A 101 -14.09 3.34 -4.04
CA SER A 101 -14.69 4.29 -5.00
C SER A 101 -13.88 4.64 -6.24
N VAL A 102 -12.63 4.15 -6.39
CA VAL A 102 -11.92 4.23 -7.67
C VAL A 102 -12.51 3.21 -8.65
N LYS A 103 -12.99 3.70 -9.80
CA LYS A 103 -13.48 2.85 -10.91
C LYS A 103 -12.41 2.80 -12.00
N LEU A 104 -11.86 1.61 -12.23
CA LEU A 104 -10.90 1.39 -13.29
C LEU A 104 -11.61 1.22 -14.64
N PRO A 105 -11.09 1.79 -15.73
CA PRO A 105 -11.50 1.42 -17.08
C PRO A 105 -11.33 -0.09 -17.32
N PRO A 106 -12.18 -0.73 -18.16
CA PRO A 106 -12.13 -2.18 -18.37
C PRO A 106 -10.78 -2.71 -18.87
N HIS A 107 -10.03 -1.89 -19.60
CA HIS A 107 -8.74 -2.24 -20.18
C HIS A 107 -7.57 -2.09 -19.20
N ILE A 108 -7.80 -1.59 -17.97
CA ILE A 108 -6.78 -1.45 -16.93
C ILE A 108 -7.12 -2.41 -15.79
N LYS A 109 -6.17 -3.28 -15.44
CA LYS A 109 -6.24 -4.03 -14.18
C LYS A 109 -5.02 -3.76 -13.33
N ILE A 110 -5.25 -3.77 -12.02
CA ILE A 110 -4.18 -3.67 -11.04
C ILE A 110 -3.94 -5.07 -10.50
N ARG A 111 -2.70 -5.54 -10.59
CA ARG A 111 -2.27 -6.76 -9.89
C ARG A 111 -2.28 -6.46 -8.39
N PRO A 112 -3.15 -7.11 -7.60
CA PRO A 112 -3.34 -6.75 -6.20
C PRO A 112 -2.14 -7.15 -5.34
N LEU A 113 -1.89 -6.37 -4.30
CA LEU A 113 -1.03 -6.73 -3.19
C LEU A 113 -1.82 -7.55 -2.17
N GLN A 114 -1.31 -8.69 -1.72
CA GLN A 114 -1.88 -9.42 -0.60
C GLN A 114 -1.37 -8.82 0.69
N LEU A 115 -2.25 -8.21 1.47
CA LEU A 115 -1.88 -7.52 2.70
C LEU A 115 -2.27 -8.34 3.93
N SER A 116 -1.39 -8.35 4.92
CA SER A 116 -1.70 -8.70 6.30
C SER A 116 -1.42 -7.50 7.19
N LEU A 117 -2.47 -6.98 7.82
CA LEU A 117 -2.51 -5.68 8.47
C LEU A 117 -2.86 -5.83 9.94
N SER A 118 -2.06 -5.17 10.77
CA SER A 118 -2.23 -5.04 12.21
C SER A 118 -3.13 -3.84 12.53
N ASP A 119 -3.92 -3.91 13.60
CA ASP A 119 -4.70 -2.76 14.10
C ASP A 119 -3.93 -1.86 15.07
N SER A 120 -2.78 -2.33 15.56
CA SER A 120 -1.84 -1.57 16.36
C SER A 120 -0.96 -0.68 15.48
N GLY A 121 -0.24 0.29 16.07
CA GLY A 121 0.79 1.04 15.35
C GLY A 121 2.06 0.24 15.03
N LEU A 122 2.03 -1.08 15.21
CA LEU A 122 3.14 -2.01 15.01
C LEU A 122 2.80 -2.99 13.88
N VAL A 123 3.83 -3.52 13.23
CA VAL A 123 3.70 -4.61 12.27
C VAL A 123 3.83 -5.93 13.03
N ASP A 124 2.71 -6.56 13.40
CA ASP A 124 2.72 -7.78 14.23
C ASP A 124 1.93 -8.96 13.65
N CYS A 125 1.19 -8.74 12.56
CA CYS A 125 0.51 -9.79 11.80
C CYS A 125 1.40 -10.39 10.70
N VAL A 126 2.66 -10.68 11.03
CA VAL A 126 3.64 -11.28 10.11
C VAL A 126 3.50 -12.81 10.15
N ASP A 127 2.89 -13.39 9.11
CA ASP A 127 2.60 -14.83 9.05
C ASP A 127 3.55 -15.63 8.16
N GLY A 128 4.56 -14.98 7.59
CA GLY A 128 5.53 -15.56 6.69
C GLY A 128 6.81 -14.73 6.65
N TYR A 129 7.86 -15.30 6.07
CA TYR A 129 9.09 -14.56 5.80
C TYR A 129 8.88 -13.60 4.62
N LEU A 130 9.45 -12.39 4.71
CA LEU A 130 9.41 -11.40 3.65
C LEU A 130 10.72 -10.62 3.57
N GLU A 131 11.33 -10.62 2.39
CA GLU A 131 12.33 -9.61 2.01
C GLU A 131 11.58 -8.42 1.43
N ALA A 132 11.39 -7.38 2.23
CA ALA A 132 10.75 -6.15 1.79
C ALA A 132 11.71 -5.35 0.90
N GLU A 133 11.19 -4.83 -0.20
CA GLU A 133 11.93 -3.98 -1.15
C GLU A 133 11.39 -2.55 -1.16
N ALA A 134 10.18 -2.36 -0.63
CA ALA A 134 9.52 -1.07 -0.55
C ALA A 134 8.76 -0.91 0.77
N LEU A 135 8.70 0.34 1.20
CA LEU A 135 7.76 0.83 2.19
C LEU A 135 6.70 1.65 1.45
N ALA A 136 5.43 1.28 1.59
CA ALA A 136 4.32 1.90 0.90
C ALA A 136 3.22 2.35 1.86
N VAL A 137 2.57 3.46 1.51
CA VAL A 137 1.34 3.94 2.14
C VAL A 137 0.21 3.87 1.11
N LEU A 138 -0.83 3.10 1.47
CA LEU A 138 -1.96 2.75 0.62
C LEU A 138 -3.25 3.36 1.21
N PRO A 139 -3.93 4.27 0.53
CA PRO A 139 -5.18 4.83 1.05
C PRO A 139 -6.33 3.82 0.91
N SER A 140 -7.15 3.69 1.96
CA SER A 140 -8.31 2.80 1.95
C SER A 140 -9.42 3.25 1.00
N SER A 141 -9.54 4.56 0.78
CA SER A 141 -10.57 5.19 -0.05
C SER A 141 -10.02 6.35 -0.87
N TYR A 142 -10.70 6.70 -1.96
CA TYR A 142 -10.30 7.84 -2.78
C TYR A 142 -10.38 9.18 -2.01
N SER A 143 -11.33 9.31 -1.08
CA SER A 143 -11.43 10.50 -0.23
C SER A 143 -10.29 10.61 0.79
N ALA A 144 -9.76 9.48 1.27
CA ALA A 144 -8.54 9.46 2.08
C ALA A 144 -7.35 9.86 1.21
N TYR A 145 -7.17 9.23 0.03
CA TYR A 145 -6.10 9.57 -0.91
C TYR A 145 -6.01 11.08 -1.19
N ARG A 146 -7.13 11.72 -1.54
CA ARG A 146 -7.15 13.14 -1.93
C ARG A 146 -6.71 14.12 -0.84
N ARG A 147 -6.78 13.72 0.43
CA ARG A 147 -6.43 14.56 1.58
C ARG A 147 -5.17 14.07 2.30
N MET A 148 -4.70 12.88 1.93
CA MET A 148 -3.57 12.23 2.55
C MET A 148 -2.28 12.96 2.20
N LYS A 149 -1.49 13.28 3.23
CA LYS A 149 -0.10 13.70 3.10
C LYS A 149 0.76 12.65 3.78
N VAL A 150 1.83 12.26 3.11
CA VAL A 150 2.80 11.27 3.61
C VAL A 150 4.20 11.85 3.46
N GLU A 151 4.97 11.74 4.53
CA GLU A 151 6.38 12.10 4.53
C GLU A 151 7.20 10.92 5.05
N PHE A 152 8.25 10.56 4.30
CA PHE A 152 9.19 9.51 4.66
C PHE A 152 10.49 10.17 5.16
N ALA A 153 10.59 10.36 6.47
CA ALA A 153 11.70 11.03 7.14
C ALA A 153 12.69 9.99 7.68
N SER A 154 13.53 9.45 6.79
CA SER A 154 14.49 8.36 7.08
C SER A 154 13.85 7.15 7.78
N PRO A 155 13.01 6.39 7.05
CA PRO A 155 12.31 5.25 7.64
C PRO A 155 13.29 4.24 8.25
N ALA A 156 12.91 3.66 9.38
CA ALA A 156 13.69 2.65 10.07
C ALA A 156 12.77 1.61 10.70
N LEU A 157 13.19 0.34 10.65
CA LEU A 157 12.45 -0.79 11.19
C LEU A 157 13.21 -1.38 12.37
N PHE A 158 12.50 -1.60 13.48
CA PHE A 158 13.05 -2.19 14.69
C PHE A 158 12.22 -3.42 15.05
N GLU A 159 12.86 -4.57 15.24
CA GLU A 159 12.20 -5.73 15.84
C GLU A 159 11.96 -5.43 17.33
N VAL A 160 10.75 -5.68 17.81
CA VAL A 160 10.35 -5.38 19.19
C VAL A 160 9.64 -6.59 19.81
N GLY A 161 10.30 -7.19 20.80
CA GLY A 161 9.80 -8.35 21.54
C GLY A 161 10.33 -9.66 20.99
#